data_AF-A0A3M0YVB7-F1
#
_entry.id   AF-A0A3M0YVB7-F1
#
_cell.length_a   1.000
_cell.length_b   1.000
_cell.length_c   1.000
_cell.angle_alpha   90.00
_cell.angle_beta   90.00
_cell.angle_gamma   90.00
#
_symmetry.space_group_name_H-M   'P 1'
#
loop_
_entity.id
_entity.type
_entity.pdbx_description
1 polymer ?
#
loop_
_entity_poly.entity_id
_entity_poly.type
_entity_poly.pdbx_seq_one_letter_code
_entity_poly.pdbx_strand_id
1 'polypeptide(L)'
;DEERAARIIENVFERPDPTRVVEAQPFFMRVVLDALQRHNRFDLCLKLLHDRWGKRMVQRGATSTFEEWGYNGSWRNGNYSGFMRSQSHAWSAWPAAFLIRGLAGLKIITPGGRTVALNPQRTEFDYELNLSFPAGDIRIRWQKQRLTVEADPGIEICDSVS
;
A
#
# COMPACT_ATOMS: atom_id res chain seq x y z
N ASP A 1 -0.64 -21.94 5.08
CA ASP A 1 0.36 -22.79 4.42
C ASP A 1 1.07 -21.97 3.35
N GLU A 2 2.40 -21.93 3.39
CA GLU A 2 3.23 -21.04 2.56
C GLU A 2 3.17 -21.42 1.08
N GLU A 3 3.13 -22.71 0.77
CA GLU A 3 3.03 -23.20 -0.60
C GLU A 3 1.72 -22.74 -1.25
N ARG A 4 0.61 -22.82 -0.51
CA ARG A 4 -0.68 -22.31 -0.97
C ARG A 4 -0.63 -20.80 -1.22
N ALA A 5 0.03 -20.03 -0.36
CA ALA A 5 0.16 -18.58 -0.54
C ALA A 5 0.97 -18.24 -1.79
N ALA A 6 2.10 -18.91 -2.01
CA ALA A 6 2.93 -18.73 -3.20
C ALA A 6 2.13 -18.99 -4.49
N ARG A 7 1.38 -20.10 -4.55
CA ARG A 7 0.52 -20.42 -5.70
C ARG A 7 -0.57 -19.36 -5.94
N ILE A 8 -1.17 -18.80 -4.88
CA ILE A 8 -2.17 -17.73 -5.03
C ILE A 8 -1.51 -16.47 -5.58
N ILE A 9 -0.33 -16.09 -5.05
CA ILE A 9 0.40 -14.90 -5.50
C ILE A 9 0.73 -14.99 -6.99
N GLU A 10 1.29 -16.12 -7.41
CA GLU A 10 1.64 -16.35 -8.81
C GLU A 10 0.41 -16.26 -9.72
N ASN A 11 -0.64 -17.03 -9.42
CA ASN A 11 -1.78 -17.19 -10.32
C ASN A 11 -2.76 -16.00 -10.32
N VAL A 12 -2.77 -15.18 -9.26
CA VAL A 12 -3.74 -14.07 -9.11
C VAL A 12 -3.13 -12.70 -9.36
N PHE A 13 -1.83 -12.51 -9.08
CA PHE A 13 -1.21 -11.18 -9.12
C PHE A 13 -0.02 -11.08 -10.06
N GLU A 14 0.77 -12.14 -10.24
CA GLU A 14 1.93 -12.11 -11.15
C GLU A 14 1.56 -12.52 -12.57
N ARG A 15 0.72 -13.56 -12.69
CA ARG A 15 0.25 -14.15 -13.95
C ARG A 15 -1.27 -14.32 -13.91
N PRO A 16 -2.04 -13.23 -13.72
CA PRO A 16 -3.49 -13.34 -13.64
C PRO A 16 -4.08 -13.86 -14.96
N ASP A 17 -4.91 -14.89 -14.85
CA ASP A 17 -5.85 -15.24 -15.91
C ASP A 17 -7.10 -14.34 -15.75
N PRO A 18 -7.34 -13.38 -16.67
CA PRO A 18 -8.45 -12.46 -16.57
C PRO A 18 -9.83 -13.14 -16.67
N THR A 19 -9.89 -14.40 -17.14
CA THR A 19 -11.12 -15.19 -17.17
C THR A 19 -11.45 -15.82 -15.81
N ARG A 20 -10.46 -15.90 -14.90
CA ARG A 20 -10.60 -16.52 -13.58
C ARG A 20 -10.64 -15.51 -12.43
N VAL A 21 -10.09 -14.32 -12.65
CA VAL A 21 -9.94 -13.29 -11.61
C VAL A 21 -10.64 -12.02 -12.05
N VAL A 22 -11.71 -11.66 -11.33
CA VAL A 22 -12.39 -10.38 -11.50
C VAL A 22 -11.76 -9.34 -10.58
N GLU A 23 -11.15 -8.32 -11.16
CA GLU A 23 -10.77 -7.11 -10.44
C GLU A 23 -12.02 -6.22 -10.28
N ALA A 24 -12.75 -6.38 -9.17
CA ALA A 24 -14.00 -5.63 -8.96
C ALA A 24 -13.76 -4.17 -8.54
N GLN A 25 -12.99 -3.96 -7.47
CA GLN A 25 -12.84 -2.63 -6.86
C GLN A 25 -11.55 -2.44 -6.07
N PRO A 26 -11.10 -1.17 -5.84
CA PRO A 26 -9.90 -0.89 -5.08
C PRO A 26 -10.02 -1.16 -3.58
N PHE A 27 -11.23 -1.14 -3.02
CA PHE A 27 -11.47 -1.33 -1.58
C PHE A 27 -10.74 -2.54 -0.97
N PHE A 28 -10.83 -3.70 -1.63
CA PHE A 28 -10.27 -4.94 -1.10
C PHE A 28 -8.74 -5.01 -1.20
N MET A 29 -8.11 -4.09 -1.94
CA MET A 29 -6.66 -4.06 -2.08
C MET A 29 -5.94 -3.80 -0.75
N ARG A 30 -6.61 -3.23 0.24
CA ARG A 30 -6.09 -3.18 1.61
C ARG A 30 -5.65 -4.57 2.09
N VAL A 31 -6.54 -5.56 1.98
CA VAL A 31 -6.29 -6.93 2.43
C VAL A 31 -5.20 -7.58 1.58
N VAL A 32 -5.23 -7.34 0.26
CA VAL A 32 -4.23 -7.89 -0.67
C VAL A 32 -2.83 -7.36 -0.35
N LEU A 33 -2.66 -6.05 -0.23
CA LEU A 33 -1.35 -5.44 -0.01
C LEU A 33 -0.78 -5.83 1.37
N ASP A 34 -1.62 -5.87 2.40
CA ASP A 34 -1.20 -6.34 3.73
C ASP A 34 -0.77 -7.82 3.70
N ALA A 35 -1.48 -8.67 2.96
CA ALA A 35 -1.13 -10.08 2.82
C ALA A 35 0.18 -10.26 2.04
N LEU A 36 0.35 -9.56 0.91
CA LEU A 36 1.59 -9.59 0.13
C LEU A 36 2.79 -9.11 0.94
N GLN A 37 2.64 -8.06 1.75
CA GLN A 37 3.70 -7.57 2.63
C GLN A 37 4.11 -8.62 3.67
N ARG A 38 3.16 -9.37 4.25
CA ARG A 38 3.47 -10.49 5.18
C ARG A 38 4.23 -11.64 4.51
N HIS A 39 4.15 -11.75 3.18
CA HIS A 39 4.89 -12.72 2.38
C HIS A 39 6.14 -12.12 1.73
N ASN A 40 6.67 -11.00 2.26
CA ASN A 40 7.87 -10.32 1.75
C ASN A 40 7.77 -9.89 0.29
N ARG A 41 6.55 -9.64 -0.22
CA ARG A 41 6.28 -9.21 -1.60
C ARG A 41 6.01 -7.71 -1.72
N PHE A 42 6.84 -6.90 -1.06
CA PHE A 42 6.72 -5.44 -1.13
C PHE A 42 6.96 -4.90 -2.55
N ASP A 43 7.82 -5.58 -3.33
CA ASP A 43 8.03 -5.38 -4.76
C ASP A 43 6.70 -5.43 -5.54
N LEU A 44 5.90 -6.48 -5.29
CA LEU A 44 4.62 -6.69 -5.95
C LEU A 44 3.58 -5.67 -5.47
N CYS A 45 3.61 -5.29 -4.20
CA CYS A 45 2.76 -4.21 -3.68
C CYS A 45 3.01 -2.91 -4.45
N LEU A 46 4.26 -2.49 -4.60
CA LEU A 46 4.62 -1.28 -5.36
C LEU A 46 4.19 -1.38 -6.82
N LYS A 47 4.43 -2.53 -7.46
CA LYS A 47 3.98 -2.79 -8.83
C LYS A 47 2.46 -2.65 -8.97
N LEU A 48 1.68 -3.26 -8.08
CA LEU A 48 0.22 -3.19 -8.11
C LEU A 48 -0.29 -1.76 -7.88
N LEU A 49 0.32 -1.01 -6.98
CA LEU A 49 -0.01 0.40 -6.75
C LEU A 49 0.26 1.25 -8.00
N HIS A 50 1.44 1.10 -8.59
CA HIS A 50 1.82 1.79 -9.82
C HIS A 50 0.89 1.42 -10.98
N ASP A 51 0.62 0.14 -11.19
CA ASP A 51 -0.18 -0.33 -12.32
C ASP A 51 -1.67 -0.02 -12.16
N ARG A 52 -2.22 -0.05 -10.95
CA ARG A 52 -3.66 0.14 -10.73
C ARG A 52 -4.04 1.58 -10.42
N TRP A 53 -3.33 2.27 -9.53
CA TRP A 53 -3.61 3.70 -9.24
C TRP A 53 -2.83 4.61 -10.18
N GLY A 54 -1.53 4.37 -10.36
CA GLY A 54 -0.68 5.18 -11.22
C GLY A 54 -1.19 5.19 -12.67
N LYS A 55 -1.25 4.02 -13.32
CA LYS A 55 -1.62 3.94 -14.75
C LYS A 55 -3.12 4.12 -15.02
N ARG A 56 -4.01 3.56 -14.18
CA ARG A 56 -5.46 3.58 -14.46
C ARG A 56 -6.17 4.82 -13.93
N MET A 57 -5.60 5.52 -12.96
CA MET A 57 -6.17 6.75 -12.39
C MET A 57 -5.30 7.97 -12.72
N VAL A 58 -4.10 8.07 -12.12
CA VAL A 58 -3.27 9.29 -12.18
C VAL A 58 -2.88 9.66 -13.60
N GLN A 59 -2.35 8.71 -14.38
CA GLN A 59 -1.97 8.94 -15.79
C GLN A 59 -3.17 9.28 -16.68
N ARG A 60 -4.40 9.01 -16.24
CA ARG A 60 -5.64 9.35 -16.95
C ARG A 60 -6.28 10.64 -16.44
N GLY A 61 -5.57 11.41 -15.60
CA GLY A 61 -6.04 12.71 -15.10
C GLY A 61 -6.94 12.64 -13.87
N ALA A 62 -7.02 11.49 -13.19
CA ALA A 62 -7.75 11.40 -11.93
C ALA A 62 -7.12 12.28 -10.86
N THR A 63 -7.93 13.12 -10.23
CA THR A 63 -7.53 13.97 -9.09
C THR A 63 -8.02 13.42 -7.75
N SER A 64 -8.78 12.32 -7.76
CA SER A 64 -9.27 11.59 -6.60
C SER A 64 -9.37 10.09 -6.92
N THR A 65 -9.66 9.26 -5.91
CA THR A 65 -9.70 7.79 -6.07
C THR A 65 -11.09 7.28 -6.43
N PHE A 66 -11.20 6.39 -7.41
CA PHE A 66 -12.50 5.87 -7.86
C PHE A 66 -13.09 4.81 -6.95
N GLU A 67 -14.41 4.69 -6.96
CA GLU A 67 -15.14 3.67 -6.22
C GLU A 67 -14.87 2.25 -6.74
N GLU A 68 -14.85 2.08 -8.06
CA GLU A 68 -14.51 0.85 -8.77
C GLU A 68 -13.41 1.14 -9.81
N TRP A 69 -12.80 0.10 -10.39
CA TRP A 69 -11.78 0.32 -11.43
C TRP A 69 -12.37 0.91 -12.72
N GLY A 70 -13.66 0.70 -12.96
CA GLY A 70 -14.41 1.24 -14.10
C GLY A 70 -15.20 2.51 -13.73
N TYR A 71 -15.26 3.45 -14.67
CA TYR A 71 -15.97 4.73 -14.51
C TYR A 71 -17.48 4.61 -14.74
N ASN A 72 -17.87 3.87 -15.77
CA ASN A 72 -19.21 3.81 -16.33
C ASN A 72 -19.87 2.43 -16.20
N GLY A 73 -19.36 1.60 -15.30
CA GLY A 73 -20.02 0.36 -14.96
C GLY A 73 -19.36 -0.40 -13.83
N SER A 74 -19.99 -1.51 -13.48
CA SER A 74 -19.59 -2.39 -12.40
C SER A 74 -19.47 -3.83 -12.88
N TRP A 75 -18.51 -4.55 -12.31
CA TRP A 75 -18.30 -5.99 -12.50
C TRP A 75 -18.60 -6.81 -11.23
N ARG A 76 -19.16 -6.17 -10.18
CA ARG A 76 -19.30 -6.78 -8.84
C ARG A 76 -20.13 -8.08 -8.81
N ASN A 77 -21.08 -8.24 -9.73
CA ASN A 77 -21.94 -9.42 -9.83
C ASN A 77 -21.43 -10.45 -10.86
N GLY A 78 -20.19 -10.30 -11.36
CA GLY A 78 -19.61 -11.15 -12.40
C GLY A 78 -20.01 -10.77 -13.84
N ASN A 79 -20.95 -9.84 -14.02
CA ASN A 79 -21.38 -9.34 -15.32
C ASN A 79 -21.22 -7.81 -15.39
N TYR A 80 -21.00 -7.26 -16.59
CA TYR A 80 -20.92 -5.80 -16.73
C TYR A 80 -22.30 -5.17 -16.59
N SER A 81 -22.43 -4.23 -15.65
CA SER A 81 -23.63 -3.40 -15.46
C SER A 81 -23.28 -1.94 -15.69
N GLY A 82 -23.84 -1.31 -16.72
CA GLY A 82 -23.46 0.04 -17.15
C GLY A 82 -24.19 1.15 -16.37
N PHE A 83 -23.48 1.82 -15.48
CA PHE A 83 -23.93 3.01 -14.76
C PHE A 83 -22.72 3.77 -14.19
N MET A 84 -22.88 5.07 -13.94
CA MET A 84 -21.79 5.89 -13.42
C MET A 84 -21.39 5.47 -12.00
N ARG A 85 -20.09 5.29 -11.75
CA ARG A 85 -19.53 5.03 -10.42
C ARG A 85 -18.95 6.30 -9.82
N SER A 86 -18.88 6.38 -8.50
CA SER A 86 -18.27 7.55 -7.86
C SER A 86 -16.79 7.64 -8.24
N GLN A 87 -16.37 8.84 -8.64
CA GLN A 87 -14.98 9.13 -9.00
C GLN A 87 -14.17 9.72 -7.82
N SER A 88 -14.80 9.92 -6.67
CA SER A 88 -14.16 10.42 -5.46
C SER A 88 -14.67 9.61 -4.27
N HIS A 89 -13.96 8.52 -3.96
CA HIS A 89 -14.37 7.55 -2.96
C HIS A 89 -13.19 7.18 -2.06
N ALA A 90 -13.27 7.58 -0.79
CA ALA A 90 -12.18 7.52 0.18
C ALA A 90 -11.68 6.09 0.47
N TRP A 91 -12.55 5.09 0.32
CA TRP A 91 -12.19 3.69 0.57
C TRP A 91 -11.12 3.14 -0.39
N SER A 92 -10.80 3.89 -1.44
CA SER A 92 -9.81 3.56 -2.47
C SER A 92 -8.50 4.34 -2.26
N ALA A 93 -8.43 5.16 -1.20
CA ALA A 93 -7.25 5.95 -0.84
C ALA A 93 -6.24 5.19 0.03
N TRP A 94 -6.42 3.88 0.22
CA TRP A 94 -5.47 3.04 0.97
C TRP A 94 -4.00 3.16 0.53
N PRO A 95 -3.63 3.38 -0.75
CA PRO A 95 -2.24 3.56 -1.14
C PRO A 95 -1.49 4.61 -0.32
N ALA A 96 -2.16 5.69 0.10
CA ALA A 96 -1.53 6.73 0.91
C ALA A 96 -1.06 6.17 2.27
N ALA A 97 -1.96 5.49 2.99
CA ALA A 97 -1.62 4.87 4.27
C ALA A 97 -0.63 3.71 4.11
N PHE A 98 -0.78 2.91 3.05
CA PHE A 98 0.10 1.78 2.77
C PHE A 98 1.52 2.24 2.47
N LEU A 99 1.72 3.25 1.61
CA LEU A 99 3.07 3.72 1.28
C LEU A 99 3.78 4.28 2.51
N ILE A 100 3.10 5.11 3.32
CA ILE A 100 3.68 5.67 4.55
C ILE A 100 4.10 4.55 5.51
N ARG A 101 3.19 3.60 5.80
CA ARG A 101 3.44 2.54 6.78
C ARG A 101 4.41 1.48 6.25
N GLY A 102 4.24 1.10 5.00
CA GLY A 102 5.01 0.07 4.30
C GLY A 102 6.46 0.51 4.07
N LEU A 103 6.68 1.72 3.55
CA LEU A 103 8.03 2.25 3.34
C LEU A 103 8.76 2.50 4.67
N ALA A 104 8.06 2.91 5.73
CA ALA A 104 8.67 3.05 7.05
C ALA A 104 8.90 1.71 7.77
N GLY A 105 8.18 0.65 7.38
CA GLY A 105 8.05 -0.57 8.19
C GLY A 105 7.53 -0.27 9.59
N LEU A 106 6.60 0.68 9.73
CA LEU A 106 6.17 1.22 11.01
C LEU A 106 5.29 0.25 11.80
N LYS A 107 5.68 -0.03 13.05
CA LYS A 107 4.85 -0.67 14.07
C LYS A 107 4.75 0.24 15.29
N ILE A 108 3.54 0.64 15.65
CA ILE A 108 3.27 1.41 16.88
C ILE A 108 3.26 0.42 18.06
N ILE A 109 4.16 0.61 19.03
CA ILE A 109 4.33 -0.31 20.17
C ILE A 109 3.50 0.15 21.36
N THR A 110 3.55 1.46 21.66
CA THR A 110 2.77 2.05 22.76
C THR A 110 1.72 3.03 22.24
N PRO A 111 0.58 3.19 22.94
CA PRO A 111 -0.44 4.16 22.56
C PRO A 111 0.14 5.57 22.38
N GLY A 112 -0.32 6.27 21.35
CA GLY A 112 0.19 7.61 21.02
C GLY A 112 1.57 7.62 20.37
N GLY A 113 2.16 6.47 20.02
CA GLY A 113 3.40 6.41 19.24
C GLY A 113 4.64 6.91 19.98
N ARG A 114 4.62 6.87 21.32
CA ARG A 114 5.80 7.20 22.13
C ARG A 114 6.94 6.21 21.90
N THR A 115 6.59 4.95 21.64
CA THR A 115 7.51 3.88 21.29
C THR A 115 7.05 3.28 19.97
N VAL A 116 7.97 3.21 18.99
CA VAL A 116 7.73 2.61 17.68
C VAL A 116 8.86 1.67 17.31
N ALA A 117 8.56 0.69 16.45
CA ALA A 117 9.58 -0.04 15.71
C ALA A 117 9.51 0.36 14.23
N LEU A 118 10.67 0.48 13.61
CA LEU A 118 10.81 0.88 12.21
C LEU A 118 11.63 -0.17 11.46
N ASN A 119 11.23 -0.46 10.22
CA ASN A 119 12.01 -1.25 9.29
C ASN A 119 11.92 -0.61 7.89
N PRO A 120 12.63 0.52 7.66
CA PRO A 120 12.51 1.27 6.43
C PRO A 120 12.93 0.45 5.20
N GLN A 121 12.13 0.49 4.15
CA GLN A 121 12.35 -0.30 2.94
C GLN A 121 13.51 0.25 2.10
N ARG A 122 14.41 -0.62 1.65
CA ARG A 122 15.48 -0.23 0.73
C ARG A 122 14.98 -0.36 -0.71
N THR A 123 14.40 0.72 -1.23
CA THR A 123 13.78 0.76 -2.56
C THR A 123 14.77 1.17 -3.65
N GLU A 124 14.41 0.93 -4.91
CA GLU A 124 15.19 1.40 -6.07
C GLU A 124 15.05 2.92 -6.29
N PHE A 125 14.00 3.53 -5.76
CA PHE A 125 13.76 4.97 -5.79
C PHE A 125 14.05 5.62 -4.43
N ASP A 126 14.44 6.88 -4.44
CA ASP A 126 14.61 7.69 -3.22
C ASP A 126 13.25 8.06 -2.63
N TYR A 127 13.16 8.13 -1.29
CA TYR A 127 11.97 8.62 -0.61
C TYR A 127 12.30 9.34 0.70
N GLU A 128 11.38 10.20 1.12
CA GLU A 128 11.39 10.85 2.43
C GLU A 128 10.00 10.72 3.06
N LEU A 129 9.97 10.37 4.35
CA LEU A 129 8.76 10.30 5.16
C LEU A 129 8.93 11.19 6.40
N ASN A 130 7.88 11.90 6.76
CA ASN A 130 7.74 12.57 8.04
C ASN A 130 6.53 11.94 8.74
N LEU A 131 6.77 11.25 9.85
CA LEU A 131 5.76 10.57 10.65
C LEU A 131 5.49 11.40 11.89
N SER A 132 4.29 11.98 11.98
CA SER A 132 3.91 12.81 13.12
C SER A 132 3.15 12.02 14.17
N PHE A 133 3.63 12.11 15.40
CA PHE A 133 3.02 11.53 16.59
C PHE A 133 2.76 12.64 17.63
N PRO A 134 1.85 12.42 18.60
CA PRO A 134 1.63 13.36 19.70
C PRO A 134 2.89 13.80 20.46
N ALA A 135 3.91 12.94 20.55
CA ALA A 135 5.14 13.21 21.29
C ALA A 135 6.25 13.89 20.45
N GLY A 136 6.06 14.03 19.13
CA GLY A 136 7.03 14.59 18.20
C GLY A 136 6.97 13.92 16.82
N ASP A 137 7.96 14.23 15.99
CA ASP A 137 8.09 13.71 14.64
C ASP A 137 9.23 12.68 14.50
N ILE A 138 9.09 11.80 13.50
CA ILE A 138 10.18 10.95 12.99
C ILE A 138 10.37 11.26 11.51
N ARG A 139 11.60 11.62 11.13
CA ARG A 139 12.01 11.78 9.74
C ARG A 139 12.80 10.57 9.26
N ILE A 140 12.35 9.96 8.18
CA ILE A 140 13.02 8.83 7.52
C ILE A 140 13.40 9.26 6.11
N ARG A 141 14.68 9.14 5.77
CA ARG A 141 15.19 9.42 4.43
C ARG A 141 15.95 8.22 3.88
N TRP A 142 15.51 7.73 2.73
CA TRP A 142 16.26 6.81 1.89
C TRP A 142 16.69 7.56 0.63
N GLN A 143 17.99 7.83 0.52
CA GLN A 143 18.53 8.60 -0.60
C GLN A 143 19.90 8.07 -1.00
N LYS A 144 20.12 7.83 -2.29
CA LYS A 144 21.42 7.36 -2.82
C LYS A 144 21.96 6.15 -2.04
N GLN A 145 21.08 5.19 -1.77
CA GLN A 145 21.36 3.98 -0.97
C GLN A 145 21.78 4.20 0.49
N ARG A 146 21.59 5.42 1.02
CA ARG A 146 21.82 5.74 2.42
C ARG A 146 20.48 5.93 3.14
N LEU A 147 20.32 5.21 4.25
CA LEU A 147 19.20 5.37 5.17
C LEU A 147 19.61 6.29 6.32
N THR A 148 18.79 7.30 6.58
CA THR A 148 18.87 8.15 7.77
C THR A 148 17.51 8.14 8.48
N VAL A 149 17.53 8.00 9.80
CA VAL A 149 16.35 8.08 10.66
C VAL A 149 16.66 9.06 11.79
N GLU A 150 15.82 10.08 11.94
CA GLU A 150 15.89 11.10 12.97
C GLU A 150 14.55 11.12 13.71
N ALA A 151 14.57 11.16 15.04
CA ALA A 151 13.37 11.22 15.87
C ALA A 151 13.53 12.31 16.92
N ASP A 152 12.43 13.01 17.21
CA ASP A 152 12.40 13.97 18.30
C ASP A 152 12.64 13.29 19.66
N PRO A 153 13.21 13.99 20.66
CA PRO A 153 13.57 13.42 21.96
C PRO A 153 12.42 12.73 22.73
N GLY A 154 11.16 13.02 22.38
CA GLY A 154 9.97 12.42 22.99
C GLY A 154 9.60 11.04 22.44
N ILE A 155 10.27 10.55 21.41
CA ILE A 155 9.98 9.29 20.74
C ILE A 155 11.14 8.30 20.91
N GLU A 156 10.78 7.09 21.28
CA GLU A 156 11.68 5.95 21.38
C GLU A 156 11.53 5.05 20.15
N ILE A 157 12.64 4.78 19.46
CA ILE A 157 12.70 3.80 18.38
C ILE A 157 13.34 2.52 18.94
N CYS A 158 12.59 1.43 18.96
CA CYS A 158 13.11 0.12 19.30
C CYS A 158 13.49 -0.67 18.04
N ASP A 159 14.48 -1.55 18.18
CA ASP A 159 14.73 -2.57 17.17
C ASP A 159 13.50 -3.48 17.04
N SER A 160 13.17 -3.89 15.81
CA SER A 160 12.01 -4.73 15.54
C SER A 160 12.09 -6.03 16.36
N VAL A 161 11.09 -6.27 17.21
CA VAL A 161 10.87 -7.58 17.81
C VAL A 161 10.64 -8.57 16.67
N SER A 162 11.58 -9.51 16.53
CA SER A 162 11.54 -10.67 15.63
C SER A 162 10.20 -11.41 15.67
#